data_AF-A0A7R9VYG0-F1
#
_entry.id   AF-A0A7R9VYG0-F1
#
_cell.length_a   1.000
_cell.length_b   1.000
_cell.length_c   1.000
_cell.angle_alpha   90.00
_cell.angle_beta   90.00
_cell.angle_gamma   90.00
#
_symmetry.space_group_name_H-M   'P 1'
#
loop_
_entity.id
_entity.type
_entity.pdbx_description
1 polymer ?
#
loop_
_entity_poly.entity_id
_entity_poly.type
_entity_poly.pdbx_seq_one_letter_code
_entity_poly.pdbx_strand_id
1 'polypeptide(L)'
;MNRIMFKQSSGYARLVTSFTVLIRVVVSIIAACPDTPNVAGHDTIGSLGNAMRADFSQMLKGNASPPFVYRLCPGVTYRPDLEGAWIEPLADETSIICGNDGSSQDGCIVEGGDLQVALVQSSVEGYVRKRTTFQGITFKGSTGWSVAAYDTSDTTVEFSDCHWTGVTGQVGIQIVHKERPKMPSSPSSNNASAVIATVIDNTTLAEGRSIPLADD
;
A
#
# COMPACT_ATOMS: atom_id res chain seq x y z
N MET A 1 -44.33 -34.72 7.50
CA MET A 1 -42.98 -35.22 7.83
C MET A 1 -42.54 -36.17 6.73
N ASN A 2 -41.80 -35.67 5.74
CA ASN A 2 -41.32 -36.46 4.60
C ASN A 2 -39.91 -36.98 4.89
N ARG A 3 -39.74 -38.31 4.95
CA ARG A 3 -38.43 -38.97 5.01
C ARG A 3 -37.97 -39.24 3.58
N ILE A 4 -36.85 -38.64 3.20
CA ILE A 4 -36.11 -38.98 1.98
C ILE A 4 -35.12 -40.09 2.37
N MET A 5 -35.26 -41.26 1.76
CA MET A 5 -34.26 -42.34 1.85
C MET A 5 -33.28 -42.21 0.69
N PHE A 6 -31.98 -42.11 0.99
CA PHE A 6 -30.92 -42.29 0.00
C PHE A 6 -30.42 -43.72 0.03
N LYS A 7 -30.50 -44.38 -1.12
CA LYS A 7 -29.99 -45.73 -1.38
C LYS A 7 -28.57 -45.59 -1.92
N GLN A 8 -27.56 -46.02 -1.16
CA GLN A 8 -26.19 -46.11 -1.67
C GLN A 8 -26.08 -47.24 -2.69
N SER A 9 -25.63 -46.91 -3.90
CA SER A 9 -25.26 -47.86 -4.95
C SER A 9 -23.76 -47.76 -5.17
N SER A 10 -23.05 -48.79 -4.72
CA SER A 10 -21.63 -49.02 -4.94
C SER A 10 -21.33 -49.22 -6.43
N GLY A 11 -20.40 -48.42 -6.97
CA GLY A 11 -19.85 -48.65 -8.30
C GLY A 11 -19.63 -47.37 -9.09
N TYR A 12 -18.63 -46.56 -8.69
CA TYR A 12 -18.11 -45.49 -9.56
C TYR A 12 -16.64 -45.73 -9.83
N ALA A 13 -16.34 -46.02 -11.10
CA ALA A 13 -15.01 -45.99 -11.67
C ALA A 13 -14.39 -44.61 -11.41
N ARG A 14 -13.21 -44.59 -10.80
CA ARG A 14 -12.43 -43.35 -10.61
C ARG A 14 -11.94 -42.88 -11.98
N LEU A 15 -12.69 -41.98 -12.60
CA LEU A 15 -12.20 -41.17 -13.72
C LEU A 15 -11.19 -40.17 -13.13
N VAL A 16 -9.90 -40.48 -13.25
CA VAL A 16 -8.82 -39.55 -12.90
C VAL A 16 -8.73 -38.54 -14.03
N THR A 17 -9.59 -37.51 -14.02
CA THR A 17 -9.44 -36.36 -14.90
C THR A 17 -8.23 -35.56 -14.42
N SER A 18 -7.13 -35.68 -15.16
CA SER A 18 -5.94 -34.86 -14.98
C SER A 18 -6.33 -33.40 -15.23
N PHE A 19 -6.45 -32.61 -14.17
CA PHE A 19 -6.67 -31.17 -14.28
C PHE A 19 -5.32 -30.50 -14.57
N THR A 20 -5.08 -30.17 -15.83
CA THR A 20 -3.97 -29.29 -16.19
C THR A 20 -4.28 -27.88 -15.67
N VAL A 21 -3.68 -27.50 -14.55
CA VAL A 21 -3.75 -26.12 -14.04
C VAL A 21 -2.90 -25.25 -14.98
N LEU A 22 -3.56 -24.52 -15.87
CA LEU A 22 -2.92 -23.46 -16.67
C LEU A 22 -2.62 -22.28 -15.75
N ILE A 23 -1.41 -22.25 -15.18
CA ILE A 23 -0.89 -21.09 -14.48
C ILE A 23 -0.63 -20.01 -15.53
N ARG A 24 -1.57 -19.08 -15.70
CA ARG A 24 -1.31 -17.85 -16.46
C ARG A 24 -0.45 -16.95 -15.58
N VAL A 25 0.86 -16.95 -15.82
CA VAL A 25 1.75 -15.94 -15.25
C VAL A 25 1.41 -14.61 -15.90
N VAL A 26 0.68 -13.75 -15.19
CA VAL A 26 0.52 -12.36 -15.58
C VAL A 26 1.87 -11.70 -15.28
N VAL A 27 2.68 -11.50 -16.32
CA VAL A 27 3.95 -10.78 -16.19
C VAL A 27 3.61 -9.31 -16.00
N SER A 28 3.57 -8.87 -14.74
CA SER A 28 3.68 -7.46 -14.44
C SER A 28 5.05 -7.01 -14.95
N ILE A 29 5.06 -6.05 -15.88
CA ILE A 29 6.29 -5.56 -16.53
C ILE A 29 7.07 -4.72 -15.50
N ILE A 30 7.79 -5.41 -14.64
CA ILE A 30 8.82 -4.81 -13.79
C ILE A 30 10.05 -4.63 -14.69
N ALA A 31 10.45 -3.37 -14.89
CA ALA A 31 11.65 -3.04 -15.65
C ALA A 31 12.88 -3.08 -14.75
N ALA A 32 14.04 -3.33 -15.34
CA ALA A 32 15.31 -3.12 -14.65
C ALA A 32 15.44 -1.63 -14.29
N CYS A 33 15.86 -1.36 -13.06
CA CYS A 33 16.06 0.01 -12.59
C CYS A 33 17.17 0.70 -13.40
N PRO A 34 17.01 2.00 -13.76
CA PRO A 34 17.95 2.69 -14.65
C PRO A 34 19.42 2.62 -14.20
N ASP A 35 19.68 2.78 -12.90
CA ASP A 35 21.03 2.85 -12.34
C ASP A 35 21.50 1.53 -11.70
N THR A 36 20.58 0.59 -11.46
CA THR A 36 20.85 -0.70 -10.82
C THR A 36 20.18 -1.83 -11.61
N PRO A 37 20.77 -2.30 -12.73
CA PRO A 37 20.10 -3.22 -13.65
C PRO A 37 19.79 -4.60 -13.06
N ASN A 38 20.41 -4.95 -11.92
CA ASN A 38 20.14 -6.18 -11.18
C ASN A 38 18.91 -6.08 -10.25
N VAL A 39 18.35 -4.88 -10.10
CA VAL A 39 17.14 -4.62 -9.33
C VAL A 39 16.02 -4.33 -10.32
N ALA A 40 14.93 -5.07 -10.24
CA ALA A 40 13.73 -4.81 -11.01
C ALA A 40 12.73 -4.04 -10.15
N GLY A 41 12.26 -2.88 -10.59
CA GLY A 41 11.33 -2.05 -9.81
C GLY A 41 10.56 -1.03 -10.62
N HIS A 42 9.95 -0.10 -9.89
CA HIS A 42 9.19 1.02 -10.42
C HIS A 42 10.02 2.29 -10.29
N ASP A 43 10.24 2.99 -11.38
CA ASP A 43 10.99 4.25 -11.46
C ASP A 43 10.09 5.51 -11.46
N THR A 44 8.77 5.31 -11.41
CA THR A 44 7.75 6.37 -11.38
C THR A 44 6.58 5.94 -10.50
N ILE A 45 5.86 6.90 -9.90
CA ILE A 45 4.61 6.62 -9.17
C ILE A 45 3.55 6.09 -10.13
N GLY A 46 3.53 6.58 -11.37
CA GLY A 46 2.64 6.09 -12.42
C GLY A 46 2.79 4.58 -12.69
N SER A 47 4.02 4.07 -12.83
CA SER A 47 4.25 2.64 -13.07
C SER A 47 3.92 1.79 -11.83
N LEU A 48 4.24 2.28 -10.64
CA LEU A 48 3.86 1.68 -9.35
C LEU A 48 2.34 1.54 -9.21
N GLY A 49 1.60 2.64 -9.41
CA GLY A 49 0.14 2.67 -9.30
C GLY A 49 -0.55 1.79 -10.34
N ASN A 50 0.02 1.67 -11.55
CA ASN A 50 -0.47 0.73 -12.56
C ASN A 50 -0.34 -0.73 -12.10
N ALA A 51 0.81 -1.10 -11.51
CA ALA A 51 1.03 -2.45 -10.98
C ALA A 51 0.06 -2.77 -9.83
N MET A 52 -0.09 -1.86 -8.86
CA MET A 52 -1.04 -2.02 -7.75
C MET A 52 -2.48 -2.24 -8.23
N ARG A 53 -2.94 -1.45 -9.21
CA ARG A 53 -4.27 -1.61 -9.80
C ARG A 53 -4.43 -2.92 -10.56
N ALA A 54 -3.41 -3.36 -11.27
CA ALA A 54 -3.43 -4.62 -12.01
C ALA A 54 -3.54 -5.81 -11.04
N ASP A 55 -2.69 -5.86 -10.02
CA ASP A 55 -2.67 -6.93 -9.02
C ASP A 55 -3.96 -6.96 -8.20
N PHE A 56 -4.46 -5.81 -7.76
CA PHE A 56 -5.75 -5.71 -7.10
C PHE A 56 -6.89 -6.22 -8.01
N SER A 57 -6.89 -5.89 -9.30
CA SER A 57 -7.88 -6.42 -10.26
C SER A 57 -7.79 -7.94 -10.42
N GLN A 58 -6.59 -8.53 -10.40
CA GLN A 58 -6.41 -9.98 -10.44
C GLN A 58 -6.86 -10.64 -9.15
N MET A 59 -6.59 -10.02 -8.00
CA MET A 59 -7.04 -10.49 -6.69
C MET A 59 -8.57 -10.56 -6.62
N LEU A 60 -9.27 -9.52 -7.06
CA LEU A 60 -10.74 -9.52 -7.12
C LEU A 60 -11.33 -10.60 -8.03
N LYS A 61 -10.55 -11.09 -9.01
CA LYS A 61 -10.95 -12.21 -9.89
C LYS A 61 -10.57 -13.58 -9.34
N GLY A 62 -9.92 -13.65 -8.17
CA GLY A 62 -9.38 -14.88 -7.60
C GLY A 62 -8.13 -15.41 -8.31
N ASN A 63 -7.47 -14.58 -9.13
CA ASN A 63 -6.29 -14.96 -9.91
C ASN A 63 -4.96 -14.59 -9.22
N ALA A 64 -5.01 -13.79 -8.17
CA ALA A 64 -3.85 -13.40 -7.36
C ALA A 64 -4.24 -13.41 -5.88
N SER A 65 -3.25 -13.61 -5.02
CA SER A 65 -3.42 -13.56 -3.57
C SER A 65 -2.22 -12.87 -2.92
N PRO A 66 -2.41 -12.20 -1.78
CA PRO A 66 -1.31 -11.64 -1.00
C PRO A 66 -0.27 -12.71 -0.58
N PRO A 67 0.95 -12.30 -0.22
CA PRO A 67 1.42 -10.90 -0.09
C PRO A 67 1.77 -10.25 -1.44
N PHE A 68 1.61 -8.93 -1.53
CA PHE A 68 2.02 -8.13 -2.69
C PHE A 68 3.24 -7.29 -2.35
N VAL A 69 4.31 -7.39 -3.15
CA VAL A 69 5.55 -6.65 -2.92
C VAL A 69 5.85 -5.77 -4.13
N TYR A 70 5.87 -4.46 -3.89
CA TYR A 70 6.22 -3.46 -4.89
C TYR A 70 7.58 -2.86 -4.58
N ARG A 71 8.46 -2.80 -5.58
CA ARG A 71 9.81 -2.28 -5.44
C ARG A 71 9.93 -0.87 -6.00
N LEU A 72 10.49 0.03 -5.21
CA LEU A 72 11.00 1.31 -5.71
C LEU A 72 12.44 1.12 -6.16
N CYS A 73 12.81 1.75 -7.27
CA CYS A 73 14.17 1.73 -7.78
C CYS A 73 15.12 2.55 -6.90
N PRO A 74 16.30 2.03 -6.55
CA PRO A 74 17.32 2.76 -5.81
C PRO A 74 17.69 4.10 -6.47
N GLY A 75 17.98 5.11 -5.66
CA GLY A 75 18.41 6.44 -6.08
C GLY A 75 17.34 7.30 -6.76
N VAL A 76 16.13 6.78 -6.95
CA VAL A 76 15.05 7.49 -7.63
C VAL A 76 14.33 8.44 -6.68
N THR A 77 14.09 9.66 -7.16
CA THR A 77 13.21 10.65 -6.50
C THR A 77 11.85 10.67 -7.20
N TYR A 78 10.82 10.24 -6.47
CA TYR A 78 9.42 10.22 -6.88
C TYR A 78 8.77 11.55 -6.50
N ARG A 79 8.00 12.15 -7.43
CA ARG A 79 7.44 13.50 -7.23
C ARG A 79 5.94 13.53 -7.47
N PRO A 80 5.12 13.30 -6.42
CA PRO A 80 3.66 13.24 -6.54
C PRO A 80 3.03 14.48 -7.18
N ASP A 81 3.58 15.66 -6.91
CA ASP A 81 3.12 16.95 -7.44
C ASP A 81 3.31 17.08 -8.95
N LEU A 82 4.43 16.57 -9.47
CA LEU A 82 4.73 16.61 -10.90
C LEU A 82 4.03 15.49 -11.66
N GLU A 83 3.87 14.33 -11.03
CA GLU A 83 3.22 13.17 -11.63
C GLU A 83 1.68 13.25 -11.54
N GLY A 84 1.14 14.11 -10.67
CA GLY A 84 -0.30 14.20 -10.41
C GLY A 84 -0.87 12.92 -9.79
N ALA A 85 -0.04 12.19 -9.04
CA ALA A 85 -0.37 10.90 -8.44
C ALA A 85 0.38 10.70 -7.12
N TRP A 86 -0.29 10.08 -6.14
CA TRP A 86 0.32 9.65 -4.88
C TRP A 86 0.44 8.12 -4.84
N ILE A 87 1.18 7.61 -3.86
CA ILE A 87 1.26 6.17 -3.61
C ILE A 87 -0.03 5.71 -2.94
N GLU A 88 -0.75 4.79 -3.55
CA GLU A 88 -2.04 4.27 -3.05
C GLU A 88 -2.04 2.74 -3.01
N PRO A 89 -1.59 2.13 -1.90
CA PRO A 89 -1.69 0.68 -1.70
C PRO A 89 -3.16 0.26 -1.77
N LEU A 90 -3.54 -0.71 -2.60
CA LEU A 90 -4.96 -1.09 -2.78
C LEU A 90 -5.32 -2.42 -2.10
N ALA A 91 -4.35 -3.32 -1.98
CA ALA A 91 -4.55 -4.69 -1.52
C ALA A 91 -4.05 -4.90 -0.07
N ASP A 92 -4.52 -5.97 0.54
CA ASP A 92 -4.06 -6.48 1.82
C ASP A 92 -2.64 -7.04 1.71
N GLU A 93 -1.91 -7.04 2.82
CA GLU A 93 -0.51 -7.46 2.95
C GLU A 93 0.38 -6.84 1.85
N THR A 94 0.16 -5.56 1.56
CA THR A 94 0.96 -4.81 0.59
C THR A 94 2.25 -4.31 1.23
N SER A 95 3.39 -4.60 0.60
CA SER A 95 4.70 -4.09 0.99
C SER A 95 5.28 -3.21 -0.12
N ILE A 96 5.71 -2.00 0.23
CA ILE A 96 6.41 -1.10 -0.68
C ILE A 96 7.81 -0.90 -0.11
N ILE A 97 8.82 -1.36 -0.85
CA ILE A 97 10.20 -1.38 -0.36
C ILE A 97 11.12 -0.62 -1.30
N CYS A 98 12.09 0.09 -0.74
CA CYS A 98 13.19 0.67 -1.49
C CYS A 98 14.24 -0.38 -1.85
N GLY A 99 14.60 -0.45 -3.13
CA GLY A 99 15.65 -1.35 -3.59
C GLY A 99 15.40 -2.81 -3.25
N ASN A 100 16.45 -3.59 -3.02
CA ASN A 100 16.30 -5.05 -2.94
C ASN A 100 15.89 -5.54 -1.54
N ASP A 101 16.33 -4.84 -0.50
CA ASP A 101 16.19 -5.24 0.90
C ASP A 101 15.36 -4.28 1.75
N GLY A 102 14.89 -3.16 1.19
CA GLY A 102 14.14 -2.17 1.94
C GLY A 102 15.01 -1.25 2.79
N SER A 103 16.31 -1.10 2.46
CA SER A 103 17.22 -0.19 3.12
C SER A 103 17.03 1.26 2.68
N SER A 104 17.02 2.20 3.62
CA SER A 104 17.02 3.65 3.33
C SER A 104 18.30 4.12 2.65
N GLN A 105 19.37 3.32 2.75
CA GLN A 105 20.63 3.60 2.05
C GLN A 105 20.50 3.42 0.54
N ASP A 106 19.48 2.69 0.06
CA ASP A 106 19.19 2.59 -1.37
C ASP A 106 18.58 3.89 -1.94
N GLY A 107 18.22 4.87 -1.10
CA GLY A 107 18.01 6.25 -1.53
C GLY A 107 16.72 6.51 -2.30
N CYS A 108 15.65 5.77 -2.06
CA CYS A 108 14.33 6.07 -2.64
C CYS A 108 13.69 7.23 -1.90
N ILE A 109 13.44 8.34 -2.60
CA ILE A 109 12.90 9.57 -2.00
C ILE A 109 11.53 9.86 -2.60
N VAL A 110 10.51 10.08 -1.78
CA VAL A 110 9.24 10.66 -2.20
C VAL A 110 9.23 12.13 -1.80
N GLU A 111 9.33 13.03 -2.78
CA GLU A 111 9.56 14.46 -2.57
C GLU A 111 8.40 15.35 -3.03
N GLY A 112 8.03 16.31 -2.18
CA GLY A 112 7.02 17.32 -2.50
C GLY A 112 5.60 16.77 -2.39
N GLY A 113 4.65 17.44 -3.05
CA GLY A 113 3.23 17.11 -3.00
C GLY A 113 2.51 17.66 -1.77
N ASP A 114 1.22 17.92 -1.95
CA ASP A 114 0.26 18.12 -0.86
C ASP A 114 -0.13 16.78 -0.20
N LEU A 115 0.06 15.66 -0.92
CA LEU A 115 -0.13 14.29 -0.46
C LEU A 115 0.92 13.36 -1.09
N GLN A 116 1.58 12.52 -0.30
CA GLN A 116 2.57 11.56 -0.83
C GLN A 116 2.06 10.11 -0.82
N VAL A 117 1.38 9.72 0.26
CA VAL A 117 0.77 8.40 0.42
C VAL A 117 -0.67 8.55 0.87
N ALA A 118 -1.59 7.85 0.20
CA ALA A 118 -2.99 7.74 0.60
C ALA A 118 -3.35 6.27 0.86
N LEU A 119 -3.86 5.98 2.05
CA LEU A 119 -4.52 4.70 2.33
C LEU A 119 -6.01 4.98 2.51
N VAL A 120 -6.80 4.77 1.46
CA VAL A 120 -8.25 5.00 1.49
C VAL A 120 -8.97 3.65 1.59
N GLN A 121 -10.04 3.59 2.39
CA GLN A 121 -10.90 2.43 2.50
C GLN A 121 -11.34 1.95 1.11
N SER A 122 -11.24 0.63 0.88
CA SER A 122 -11.64 0.02 -0.39
C SER A 122 -13.09 0.35 -0.77
N SER A 123 -13.34 0.45 -2.07
CA SER A 123 -14.69 0.56 -2.63
C SER A 123 -15.38 -0.78 -2.84
N VAL A 124 -14.67 -1.88 -2.63
CA VAL A 124 -15.19 -3.24 -2.75
C VAL A 124 -15.91 -3.61 -1.46
N GLU A 125 -17.20 -3.92 -1.56
CA GLU A 125 -18.04 -4.30 -0.42
C GLU A 125 -17.47 -5.54 0.29
N GLY A 126 -17.40 -5.48 1.63
CA GLY A 126 -16.88 -6.56 2.47
C GLY A 126 -15.36 -6.74 2.42
N TYR A 127 -14.64 -5.94 1.62
CA TYR A 127 -13.19 -5.99 1.56
C TYR A 127 -12.57 -5.06 2.62
N VAL A 128 -11.75 -5.64 3.49
CA VAL A 128 -10.99 -4.94 4.52
C VAL A 128 -9.51 -5.18 4.29
N ARG A 129 -8.74 -4.11 4.12
CA ARG A 129 -7.27 -4.16 4.07
C ARG A 129 -6.77 -4.30 5.50
N LYS A 130 -5.86 -5.24 5.78
CA LYS A 130 -5.37 -5.50 7.14
C LYS A 130 -3.96 -4.97 7.35
N ARG A 131 -3.07 -5.06 6.36
CA ARG A 131 -1.68 -4.62 6.54
C ARG A 131 -1.13 -3.90 5.32
N THR A 132 -0.41 -2.81 5.57
CA THR A 132 0.46 -2.17 4.58
C THR A 132 1.79 -1.80 5.24
N THR A 133 2.90 -2.11 4.58
CA THR A 133 4.24 -1.80 5.10
C THR A 133 5.04 -0.96 4.11
N PHE A 134 5.77 0.02 4.63
CA PHE A 134 6.73 0.84 3.88
C PHE A 134 8.14 0.60 4.45
N GLN A 135 9.12 0.37 3.59
CA GLN A 135 10.49 0.05 4.02
C GLN A 135 11.55 0.84 3.24
N GLY A 136 12.45 1.53 3.94
CA GLY A 136 13.62 2.18 3.34
C GLY A 136 13.29 3.46 2.55
N ILE A 137 12.14 4.09 2.81
CA ILE A 137 11.66 5.24 2.03
C ILE A 137 11.92 6.53 2.79
N THR A 138 12.52 7.51 2.11
CA THR A 138 12.61 8.89 2.62
C THR A 138 11.44 9.72 2.10
N PHE A 139 10.57 10.16 2.99
CA PHE A 139 9.50 11.12 2.72
C PHE A 139 10.02 12.54 2.95
N LYS A 140 10.04 13.36 1.90
CA LYS A 140 10.67 14.68 1.93
C LYS A 140 9.72 15.78 1.48
N GLY A 141 9.69 16.88 2.21
CA GLY A 141 9.19 18.14 1.66
C GLY A 141 7.68 18.22 1.38
N SER A 142 6.84 17.38 1.99
CA SER A 142 5.38 17.49 1.78
C SER A 142 4.87 18.83 2.33
N THR A 143 3.92 19.44 1.61
CA THR A 143 3.28 20.73 1.96
C THR A 143 1.87 20.56 2.54
N GLY A 144 1.33 19.34 2.55
CA GLY A 144 0.07 18.97 3.20
C GLY A 144 0.28 17.78 4.13
N TRP A 145 -0.06 16.59 3.67
CA TRP A 145 0.13 15.31 4.34
C TRP A 145 1.28 14.52 3.70
N SER A 146 2.23 14.03 4.48
CA SER A 146 3.15 13.02 3.93
C SER A 146 2.40 11.68 3.78
N VAL A 147 1.76 11.21 4.84
CA VAL A 147 0.88 10.03 4.79
C VAL A 147 -0.49 10.37 5.33
N ALA A 148 -1.54 9.99 4.60
CA ALA A 148 -2.91 10.06 5.08
C ALA A 148 -3.58 8.68 4.98
N ALA A 149 -3.98 8.12 6.12
CA ALA A 149 -4.68 6.84 6.22
C ALA A 149 -6.10 7.04 6.75
N TYR A 150 -7.06 6.66 5.93
CA TYR A 150 -8.50 6.67 6.17
C TYR A 150 -9.05 5.27 5.88
N ASP A 151 -8.99 4.39 6.88
CA ASP A 151 -9.39 2.98 6.74
C ASP A 151 -10.11 2.45 7.99
N THR A 152 -10.54 1.19 7.96
CA THR A 152 -11.18 0.48 9.08
C THR A 152 -10.17 0.14 10.19
N SER A 153 -10.57 -0.02 11.45
CA SER A 153 -9.63 -0.24 12.57
C SER A 153 -8.86 -1.55 12.52
N ASP A 154 -9.30 -2.49 11.67
CA ASP A 154 -8.58 -3.73 11.37
C ASP A 154 -7.33 -3.53 10.50
N THR A 155 -7.13 -2.33 9.93
CA THR A 155 -5.96 -2.02 9.12
C THR A 155 -4.77 -1.61 10.00
N THR A 156 -3.57 -2.04 9.64
CA THR A 156 -2.31 -1.67 10.27
C THR A 156 -1.37 -1.11 9.21
N VAL A 157 -0.71 0.01 9.52
CA VAL A 157 0.35 0.58 8.69
C VAL A 157 1.67 0.52 9.45
N GLU A 158 2.69 -0.03 8.82
CA GLU A 158 4.02 -0.21 9.41
C GLU A 158 5.07 0.53 8.58
N PHE A 159 6.00 1.20 9.26
CA PHE A 159 7.12 1.90 8.63
C PHE A 159 8.43 1.37 9.24
N SER A 160 9.33 0.89 8.39
CA SER A 160 10.62 0.34 8.80
C SER A 160 11.73 1.06 8.04
N ASP A 161 12.72 1.61 8.75
CA ASP A 161 13.79 2.40 8.12
C ASP A 161 13.25 3.50 7.17
N CYS A 162 12.15 4.15 7.59
CA CYS A 162 11.57 5.28 6.88
C CYS A 162 11.98 6.59 7.54
N HIS A 163 12.28 7.59 6.73
CA HIS A 163 12.76 8.88 7.20
C HIS A 163 11.83 10.00 6.75
N TRP A 164 11.48 10.93 7.63
CA TRP A 164 10.73 12.14 7.29
C TRP A 164 11.63 13.35 7.42
N THR A 165 11.78 14.13 6.34
CA THR A 165 12.64 15.31 6.34
C THR A 165 11.97 16.50 5.66
N GLY A 166 12.15 17.70 6.22
CA GLY A 166 11.66 18.94 5.59
C GLY A 166 10.14 18.99 5.35
N VAL A 167 9.34 18.22 6.09
CA VAL A 167 7.87 18.31 6.03
C VAL A 167 7.46 19.69 6.55
N THR A 168 6.88 20.50 5.67
CA THR A 168 6.39 21.86 6.01
C THR A 168 4.88 21.92 6.09
N GLY A 169 4.21 20.84 5.67
CA GLY A 169 2.77 20.71 5.66
C GLY A 169 2.13 20.55 7.03
N GLN A 170 0.82 20.36 6.97
CA GLN A 170 -0.07 20.35 8.13
C GLN A 170 0.20 19.16 9.05
N VAL A 171 0.51 17.99 8.48
CA VAL A 171 0.67 16.74 9.22
C VAL A 171 1.70 15.84 8.54
N GLY A 172 2.64 15.28 9.30
CA GLY A 172 3.53 14.23 8.78
C GLY A 172 2.73 12.98 8.43
N ILE A 173 2.13 12.36 9.45
CA ILE A 173 1.31 11.16 9.29
C ILE A 173 -0.04 11.41 9.95
N GLN A 174 -1.11 11.33 9.17
CA GLN A 174 -2.47 11.36 9.67
C GLN A 174 -3.09 9.98 9.53
N ILE A 175 -3.64 9.50 10.64
CA ILE A 175 -4.29 8.21 10.73
C ILE A 175 -5.66 8.46 11.35
N VAL A 176 -6.74 8.17 10.62
CA VAL A 176 -8.11 8.39 11.08
C VAL A 176 -8.93 7.14 10.83
N HIS A 177 -9.54 6.61 11.89
CA HIS A 177 -10.61 5.64 11.79
C HIS A 177 -11.92 6.37 11.51
N LYS A 178 -12.41 6.33 10.28
CA LYS A 178 -13.74 6.89 9.99
C LYS A 178 -14.37 6.24 8.77
N GLU A 179 -15.67 5.96 8.88
CA GLU A 179 -16.52 5.77 7.70
C GLU A 179 -16.34 6.99 6.79
N ARG A 180 -15.81 6.75 5.57
CA ARG A 180 -15.38 7.74 4.55
C ARG A 180 -15.70 9.21 4.90
N PRO A 181 -14.73 9.98 5.43
CA PRO A 181 -14.84 11.43 5.38
C PRO A 181 -14.92 11.85 3.90
N LYS A 182 -15.77 12.82 3.56
CA LYS A 182 -15.61 13.53 2.30
C LYS A 182 -14.21 14.14 2.32
N MET A 183 -13.28 13.62 1.50
CA MET A 183 -11.95 14.23 1.35
C MET A 183 -12.14 15.73 1.14
N PRO A 184 -11.47 16.60 1.91
CA PRO A 184 -11.64 18.03 1.76
C PRO A 184 -11.29 18.42 0.32
N SER A 185 -12.23 19.04 -0.38
CA SER A 185 -12.00 19.64 -1.68
C SER A 185 -11.09 20.87 -1.47
N SER A 186 -9.77 20.64 -1.51
CA SER A 186 -8.68 21.61 -1.32
C SER A 186 -8.56 22.22 0.09
N PRO A 187 -7.33 22.40 0.60
CA PRO A 187 -7.09 23.01 1.91
C PRO A 187 -7.32 24.53 1.85
N SER A 188 -8.36 25.00 2.56
CA SER A 188 -8.49 26.41 2.95
C SER A 188 -7.44 26.68 4.03
N SER A 189 -6.35 27.37 3.65
CA SER A 189 -5.29 27.80 4.57
C SER A 189 -5.88 28.68 5.67
N ASN A 190 -5.75 28.28 6.94
CA ASN A 190 -5.63 29.16 8.10
C ASN A 190 -5.23 28.30 9.32
N ASN A 191 -3.97 28.43 9.74
CA ASN A 191 -3.39 28.01 11.03
C ASN A 191 -3.64 26.56 11.47
N ALA A 192 -2.69 25.68 11.16
CA ALA A 192 -2.58 24.39 11.84
C ALA A 192 -1.16 24.18 12.36
N SER A 193 -1.07 23.89 13.66
CA SER A 193 0.11 23.34 14.30
C SER A 193 0.36 21.95 13.75
N ALA A 194 1.60 21.65 13.39
CA ALA A 194 2.01 20.34 12.88
C ALA A 194 1.79 19.27 13.95
N VAL A 195 0.73 18.49 13.81
CA VAL A 195 0.53 17.27 14.61
C VAL A 195 1.33 16.18 13.92
N ILE A 196 2.52 15.91 14.43
CA ILE A 196 3.38 14.79 14.02
C ILE A 196 2.84 13.55 14.77
N ALA A 197 1.60 13.14 14.41
CA ALA A 197 0.71 12.18 15.07
C ALA A 197 0.20 12.57 16.48
N THR A 198 -0.92 12.03 16.97
CA THR A 198 -1.06 11.81 18.43
C THR A 198 -0.21 10.58 18.79
N VAL A 199 1.10 10.76 18.64
CA VAL A 199 2.15 10.15 19.44
C VAL A 199 2.79 11.34 20.15
N ILE A 200 2.61 11.44 21.47
CA ILE A 200 3.19 12.51 22.29
C ILE A 200 4.70 12.28 22.35
N ASP A 201 5.47 12.84 21.42
CA ASP A 201 6.66 13.65 21.69
C ASP A 201 7.47 13.94 20.42
N ASN A 202 8.02 15.14 20.39
CA ASN A 202 8.72 15.80 19.27
C ASN A 202 10.11 15.20 18.95
N THR A 203 10.25 13.89 19.06
CA THR A 203 11.43 13.12 18.71
C THR A 203 11.10 12.24 17.51
N THR A 204 12.01 12.21 16.53
CA THR A 204 12.23 11.11 15.58
C THR A 204 11.24 9.96 15.78
N LEU A 205 10.23 9.83 14.90
CA LEU A 205 9.31 8.69 14.88
C LEU A 205 10.16 7.41 14.95
N ALA A 206 10.23 6.81 16.13
CA ALA A 206 11.16 5.73 16.40
C ALA A 206 10.87 4.57 15.45
N GLU A 207 11.89 4.17 14.69
CA GLU A 207 11.88 3.03 13.79
C GLU A 207 11.22 1.79 14.43
N GLY A 208 10.41 1.07 13.67
CA GLY A 208 9.93 -0.26 14.05
C GLY A 208 8.69 -0.32 14.95
N ARG A 209 7.83 0.71 14.97
CA ARG A 209 6.52 0.65 15.65
C ARG A 209 5.38 0.48 14.65
N SER A 210 4.55 -0.54 14.87
CA SER A 210 3.22 -0.62 14.27
C SER A 210 2.31 0.42 14.92
N ILE A 211 1.60 1.18 14.10
CA ILE A 211 0.60 2.13 14.60
C ILE A 211 -0.77 1.51 14.33
N PRO A 212 -1.44 0.91 15.34
CA PRO A 212 -2.83 0.49 15.16
C PRO A 212 -3.68 1.74 14.90
N LEU A 213 -4.69 1.59 14.06
CA LEU A 213 -5.70 2.64 13.89
C LEU A 213 -6.49 2.75 15.20
N ALA A 214 -6.47 3.92 15.82
CA ALA A 214 -7.25 4.15 17.03
C ALA A 214 -8.75 4.23 16.69
N ASP A 215 -9.58 3.53 17.44
CA ASP A 215 -11.03 3.76 17.45
C ASP A 215 -11.31 5.10 18.19
N ASP A 216 -12.07 6.00 17.56
CA ASP A 216 -12.59 7.23 18.20
C ASP A 216 -13.72 6.91 19.20
#